data_AF-A0A7U6LAS0-F1
#
_entry.id   AF-A0A7U6LAS0-F1
#
_cell.length_a   1.000
_cell.length_b   1.000
_cell.length_c   1.000
_cell.angle_alpha   90.00
_cell.angle_beta   90.00
_cell.angle_gamma   90.00
#
_symmetry.space_group_name_H-M   'P 1'
#
loop_
_entity.id
_entity.type
_entity.pdbx_description
1 polymer ?
#
loop_
_entity_poly.entity_id
_entity_poly.type
_entity_poly.pdbx_seq_one_letter_code
_entity_poly.pdbx_strand_id
1 'polypeptide(L)'
;MNMEIIQICDITLTVKFALKTKTNIEYFPFEYEKSIEFLFSKNKIDFLEKNYKARNIEEWFDYCLKLSLEDIKILLPVSSKNLNISNDLNTGKIKLICYFKNNLILYFTPKWKKTSGGRNVIYTAHKYENSINGKLKFYDNTEDFKNILSKIATLADKINFSNFGNIFRKAFNILNGESFENIRNTLYGQTLFKIPKINARLFYSAKISNVFGGMSSWNDSPPYYAHKKGLESEYDSLTEELLTQIRLALLYSVNEW
;
A
#
# COMPACT_ATOMS: atom_id res chain seq x y z
N MET A 1 1.34 -6.90 -8.15
CA MET A 1 1.32 -6.28 -6.80
C MET A 1 0.64 -7.21 -5.79
N ASN A 2 1.16 -7.31 -4.56
CA ASN A 2 0.57 -8.10 -3.48
C ASN A 2 -0.86 -7.61 -3.17
N MET A 3 -1.85 -8.51 -3.21
CA MET A 3 -3.27 -8.22 -2.98
C MET A 3 -3.53 -7.52 -1.63
N GLU A 4 -2.77 -7.87 -0.58
CA GLU A 4 -2.93 -7.25 0.74
C GLU A 4 -2.59 -5.76 0.72
N ILE A 5 -1.53 -5.39 -0.02
CA ILE A 5 -1.11 -3.99 -0.20
C ILE A 5 -2.14 -3.25 -1.05
N ILE A 6 -2.70 -3.90 -2.07
CA ILE A 6 -3.73 -3.29 -2.93
C ILE A 6 -4.97 -2.93 -2.10
N GLN A 7 -5.51 -3.89 -1.34
CA GLN A 7 -6.70 -3.70 -0.52
C GLN A 7 -6.50 -2.54 0.46
N ILE A 8 -5.41 -2.55 1.22
CA ILE A 8 -5.22 -1.53 2.26
C ILE A 8 -5.03 -0.12 1.66
N CYS A 9 -4.40 -0.01 0.49
CA CYS A 9 -4.33 1.25 -0.23
C CYS A 9 -5.73 1.73 -0.63
N ASP A 10 -6.55 0.84 -1.19
CA ASP A 10 -7.90 1.19 -1.68
C ASP A 10 -8.83 1.61 -0.53
N ILE A 11 -8.82 0.88 0.60
CA ILE A 11 -9.51 1.27 1.83
C ILE A 11 -9.08 2.68 2.26
N THR A 12 -7.76 2.93 2.31
CA THR A 12 -7.22 4.21 2.78
C THR A 12 -7.60 5.36 1.86
N LEU A 13 -7.47 5.18 0.54
CA LEU A 13 -7.86 6.20 -0.44
C LEU A 13 -9.34 6.54 -0.34
N THR A 14 -10.20 5.52 -0.20
CA THR A 14 -11.65 5.67 -0.09
C THR A 14 -12.04 6.41 1.20
N VAL A 15 -11.45 6.02 2.34
CA VAL A 15 -11.68 6.69 3.63
C VAL A 15 -11.19 8.14 3.60
N LYS A 16 -9.98 8.40 3.11
CA LYS A 16 -9.44 9.78 3.01
C LYS A 16 -10.33 10.66 2.13
N PHE A 17 -10.83 10.11 1.02
CA PHE A 17 -11.77 10.81 0.16
C PHE A 17 -13.04 11.17 0.94
N ALA A 18 -13.70 10.18 1.56
CA ALA A 18 -14.92 10.39 2.34
C ALA A 18 -14.75 11.42 3.48
N LEU A 19 -13.62 11.38 4.19
CA LEU A 19 -13.29 12.37 5.24
C LEU A 19 -13.18 13.80 4.69
N LYS A 20 -12.52 13.98 3.53
CA LYS A 20 -12.33 15.30 2.92
C LYS A 20 -13.61 15.87 2.33
N THR A 21 -14.40 15.04 1.66
CA THR A 21 -15.64 15.44 1.00
C THR A 21 -16.84 15.44 1.95
N LYS A 22 -16.68 14.93 3.17
CA LYS A 22 -17.75 14.73 4.16
C LYS A 22 -18.92 13.91 3.59
N THR A 23 -18.59 12.89 2.81
CA THR A 23 -19.57 11.97 2.21
C THR A 23 -19.55 10.62 2.90
N ASN A 24 -20.58 9.81 2.65
CA ASN A 24 -20.54 8.40 3.01
C ASN A 24 -19.38 7.70 2.26
N ILE A 25 -18.90 6.61 2.85
CA ILE A 25 -17.90 5.76 2.22
C ILE A 25 -18.58 4.84 1.21
N GLU A 26 -17.99 4.72 0.03
CA GLU A 26 -18.39 3.77 -1.01
C GLU A 26 -17.19 2.87 -1.30
N TYR A 27 -17.18 1.67 -0.73
CA TYR A 27 -16.13 0.70 -0.95
C TYR A 27 -16.66 -0.49 -1.74
N PHE A 28 -15.92 -0.89 -2.78
CA PHE A 28 -16.27 -2.02 -3.63
C PHE A 28 -15.21 -3.12 -3.47
N PRO A 29 -15.50 -4.18 -2.68
CA PRO A 29 -14.55 -5.26 -2.48
C PRO A 29 -14.15 -5.94 -3.79
N PHE A 30 -12.89 -6.41 -3.88
CA PHE A 30 -12.47 -7.23 -5.02
C PHE A 30 -13.15 -8.61 -4.98
N GLU A 31 -13.25 -9.28 -6.13
CA GLU A 31 -13.94 -10.59 -6.24
C GLU A 31 -13.42 -11.65 -5.26
N TYR A 32 -12.13 -11.56 -4.87
CA TYR A 32 -11.50 -12.48 -3.92
C TYR A 32 -11.74 -12.11 -2.44
N GLU A 33 -12.36 -10.96 -2.15
CA GLU A 33 -12.63 -10.45 -0.80
C GLU A 33 -14.04 -10.87 -0.35
N LYS A 34 -14.13 -11.99 0.36
CA LYS A 34 -15.43 -12.55 0.78
C LYS A 34 -16.02 -11.82 1.99
N SER A 35 -15.17 -11.36 2.91
CA SER A 35 -15.57 -10.49 4.00
C SER A 35 -14.39 -9.65 4.48
N ILE A 36 -14.69 -8.44 4.95
CA ILE A 36 -13.73 -7.52 5.55
C ILE A 36 -14.32 -7.06 6.87
N GLU A 37 -13.73 -7.48 7.98
CA GLU A 37 -14.25 -7.20 9.33
C GLU A 37 -13.20 -6.46 10.17
N PHE A 38 -13.67 -5.63 11.10
CA PHE A 38 -12.80 -4.91 12.02
C PHE A 38 -13.12 -5.26 13.47
N LEU A 39 -12.12 -5.76 14.19
CA LEU A 39 -12.23 -6.21 15.56
C LEU A 39 -11.57 -5.22 16.52
N PHE A 40 -12.37 -4.72 17.45
CA PHE A 40 -11.96 -3.89 18.57
C PHE A 40 -12.06 -4.73 19.85
N SER A 41 -10.94 -5.02 20.47
CA SER A 41 -10.89 -5.85 21.68
C SER A 41 -10.53 -5.01 22.89
N LYS A 42 -11.29 -5.15 23.98
CA LYS A 42 -11.04 -4.47 25.26
C LYS A 42 -9.63 -4.70 25.78
N ASN A 43 -9.11 -5.91 25.62
CA ASN A 43 -7.74 -6.27 26.04
C ASN A 43 -6.63 -5.54 25.25
N LYS A 44 -6.96 -4.84 24.16
CA LYS A 44 -6.02 -4.11 23.30
C LYS A 44 -6.29 -2.61 23.22
N ILE A 45 -7.44 -2.18 23.75
CA ILE A 45 -7.95 -0.82 23.72
C ILE A 45 -8.67 -0.60 25.04
N ASP A 46 -7.93 -0.02 25.98
CA ASP A 46 -8.30 0.16 27.39
C ASP A 46 -9.59 0.96 27.62
N PHE A 47 -9.91 1.94 26.76
CA PHE A 47 -11.11 2.76 26.89
C PHE A 47 -12.41 2.07 26.43
N LEU A 48 -12.36 0.84 25.90
CA LEU A 48 -13.55 0.10 25.48
C LEU A 48 -14.24 -0.58 26.66
N GLU A 49 -15.55 -0.34 26.82
CA GLU A 49 -16.36 -1.03 27.83
C GLU A 49 -16.54 -2.52 27.49
N LYS A 50 -16.75 -2.82 26.21
CA LYS A 50 -16.97 -4.17 25.65
C LYS A 50 -16.27 -4.31 24.30
N ASN A 51 -16.03 -5.56 23.89
CA ASN A 51 -15.55 -5.85 22.54
C ASN A 51 -16.57 -5.37 21.50
N TYR A 52 -16.07 -4.86 20.38
CA TYR A 52 -16.88 -4.44 19.24
C TYR A 52 -16.33 -5.05 17.94
N LYS A 53 -17.25 -5.40 17.04
CA LYS A 53 -16.92 -5.98 15.74
C LYS A 53 -17.76 -5.30 14.67
N ALA A 54 -17.10 -4.56 13.79
CA ALA A 54 -17.71 -4.08 12.56
C ALA A 54 -17.64 -5.16 11.48
N ARG A 55 -18.73 -5.38 10.76
CA ARG A 55 -18.93 -6.48 9.80
C ARG A 55 -18.47 -6.13 8.39
N ASN A 56 -18.29 -4.85 8.10
CA ASN A 56 -17.85 -4.30 6.82
C ASN A 56 -17.11 -2.97 7.05
N ILE A 57 -16.68 -2.35 5.95
CA ILE A 57 -15.91 -1.10 5.97
C ILE A 57 -16.80 0.09 6.34
N GLU A 58 -18.06 0.10 5.92
CA GLU A 58 -19.04 1.14 6.22
C GLU A 58 -19.29 1.23 7.73
N GLU A 59 -19.61 0.10 8.36
CA GLU A 59 -19.87 0.03 9.80
C GLU A 59 -18.61 0.40 10.62
N TRP A 60 -17.44 -0.02 10.15
CA TRP A 60 -16.17 0.35 10.76
C TRP A 60 -15.89 1.85 10.65
N PHE A 61 -16.12 2.43 9.47
CA PHE A 61 -15.93 3.86 9.23
C PHE A 61 -16.87 4.69 10.11
N ASP A 62 -18.16 4.33 10.18
CA ASP A 62 -19.14 4.98 11.05
C ASP A 62 -18.73 4.91 12.53
N TYR A 63 -18.22 3.76 12.97
CA TYR A 63 -17.70 3.60 14.32
C TYR A 63 -16.48 4.50 14.57
N CYS A 64 -15.54 4.56 13.62
CA CYS A 64 -14.39 5.45 13.72
C CYS A 64 -14.78 6.93 13.70
N LEU A 65 -15.78 7.34 12.91
CA LEU A 65 -16.30 8.71 12.92
C LEU A 65 -16.89 9.09 14.29
N LYS A 66 -17.62 8.18 14.95
CA LYS A 66 -18.11 8.38 16.33
C LYS A 66 -16.98 8.57 17.33
N LEU A 67 -15.84 7.93 17.11
CA LEU A 67 -14.60 8.13 17.87
C LEU A 67 -13.83 9.40 17.45
N SER A 68 -14.39 10.23 16.57
CA SER A 68 -13.77 11.44 16.03
C SER A 68 -12.50 11.18 15.19
N LEU A 69 -12.58 10.25 14.23
CA LEU A 69 -11.53 10.03 13.23
C LEU A 69 -11.24 11.31 12.45
N GLU A 70 -9.97 11.70 12.40
CA GLU A 70 -9.49 12.87 11.66
C GLU A 70 -8.73 12.52 10.39
N ASP A 71 -7.99 11.40 10.41
CA ASP A 71 -7.12 11.02 9.30
C ASP A 71 -6.74 9.55 9.36
N ILE A 72 -6.24 9.04 8.24
CA ILE A 72 -5.83 7.66 8.07
C ILE A 72 -4.59 7.56 7.19
N LYS A 73 -3.68 6.66 7.56
CA LYS A 73 -2.46 6.36 6.79
C LYS A 73 -2.21 4.86 6.70
N ILE A 74 -1.55 4.42 5.65
CA ILE A 74 -0.97 3.10 5.56
C ILE A 74 0.47 3.10 6.06
N LEU A 75 0.88 1.97 6.63
CA LEU A 75 2.27 1.67 6.89
C LEU A 75 2.61 0.32 6.25
N LEU A 76 3.62 0.33 5.39
CA LEU A 76 4.17 -0.83 4.69
C LEU A 76 5.56 -1.13 5.27
N PRO A 77 5.99 -2.40 5.31
CA PRO A 77 7.35 -2.74 5.73
C PRO A 77 8.36 -2.20 4.72
N VAL A 78 9.32 -1.37 5.12
CA VAL A 78 10.40 -0.89 4.23
C VAL A 78 11.74 -1.21 4.90
N SER A 79 12.73 -1.68 4.12
CA SER A 79 14.08 -2.00 4.62
C SER A 79 14.85 -0.74 5.08
N SER A 80 14.49 0.44 4.55
CA SER A 80 15.13 1.70 4.88
C SER A 80 14.78 2.19 6.30
N LYS A 81 15.81 2.49 7.10
CA LYS A 81 15.73 3.15 8.42
C LYS A 81 15.22 4.60 8.39
N ASN A 82 14.78 5.10 7.24
CA ASN A 82 14.48 6.53 7.01
C ASN A 82 13.06 6.97 7.33
N LEU A 83 12.35 6.23 8.17
CA LEU A 83 11.03 6.63 8.62
C LEU A 83 11.14 7.00 10.09
N ASN A 84 10.61 8.17 10.49
CA ASN A 84 10.40 8.57 11.89
C ASN A 84 9.32 7.69 12.56
N ILE A 85 9.41 6.39 12.34
CA ILE A 85 8.49 5.36 12.79
C ILE A 85 9.20 4.66 13.94
N SER A 86 8.53 4.65 15.09
CA SER A 86 9.01 3.91 16.24
C SER A 86 9.23 2.43 15.91
N ASN A 87 10.21 1.82 16.57
CA ASN A 87 10.50 0.40 16.40
C ASN A 87 9.24 -0.48 16.63
N ASP A 88 8.36 -0.06 17.54
CA ASP A 88 7.11 -0.76 17.89
C ASP A 88 6.08 -0.73 16.74
N LEU A 89 6.07 0.33 15.93
CA LEU A 89 5.25 0.39 14.71
C LEU A 89 5.94 -0.30 13.53
N ASN A 90 7.27 -0.40 13.53
CA ASN A 90 8.05 -1.01 12.47
C ASN A 90 8.22 -2.53 12.59
N THR A 91 7.13 -3.26 12.89
CA THR A 91 7.16 -4.73 13.09
C THR A 91 7.24 -5.56 11.80
N GLY A 92 7.62 -4.97 10.67
CA GLY A 92 7.62 -5.67 9.37
C GLY A 92 6.23 -6.05 8.84
N LYS A 93 5.16 -5.58 9.48
CA LYS A 93 3.77 -5.87 9.12
C LYS A 93 3.08 -4.67 8.51
N ILE A 94 2.23 -4.92 7.52
CA ILE A 94 1.29 -3.95 6.96
C ILE A 94 0.33 -3.47 8.06
N LYS A 95 0.10 -2.15 8.15
CA LYS A 95 -0.83 -1.56 9.12
C LYS A 95 -1.66 -0.46 8.48
N LEU A 96 -2.89 -0.34 8.97
CA LEU A 96 -3.75 0.82 8.76
C LEU A 96 -3.66 1.66 10.04
N ILE A 97 -3.35 2.94 9.95
CA ILE A 97 -3.17 3.82 11.11
C ILE A 97 -4.26 4.89 11.06
N CYS A 98 -5.09 4.93 12.08
CA CYS A 98 -6.16 5.90 12.25
C CYS A 98 -5.77 6.92 13.32
N TYR A 99 -5.86 8.20 12.97
CA TYR A 99 -5.62 9.33 13.86
C TYR A 99 -6.97 9.93 14.25
N PHE A 100 -7.24 10.00 15.54
CA PHE A 100 -8.45 10.55 16.11
C PHE A 100 -8.14 11.83 16.88
N LYS A 101 -9.18 12.60 17.22
CA LYS A 101 -9.07 13.71 18.17
C LYS A 101 -8.43 13.26 19.49
N ASN A 102 -7.90 14.22 20.24
CA ASN A 102 -7.25 14.02 21.54
C ASN A 102 -6.00 13.13 21.48
N ASN A 103 -5.29 13.13 20.35
CA ASN A 103 -4.07 12.34 20.11
C ASN A 103 -4.26 10.83 20.24
N LEU A 104 -5.50 10.32 20.15
CA LEU A 104 -5.74 8.89 20.10
C LEU A 104 -5.29 8.35 18.75
N ILE A 105 -4.46 7.30 18.77
CA ILE A 105 -4.00 6.59 17.59
C ILE A 105 -4.38 5.12 17.74
N LEU A 106 -5.12 4.60 16.77
CA LEU A 106 -5.33 3.16 16.63
C LEU A 106 -4.63 2.67 15.38
N TYR A 107 -3.97 1.52 15.46
CA TYR A 107 -3.50 0.83 14.26
C TYR A 107 -4.19 -0.52 14.13
N PHE A 108 -4.42 -0.93 12.88
CA PHE A 108 -5.06 -2.18 12.54
C PHE A 108 -4.09 -3.07 11.79
N THR A 109 -3.99 -4.33 12.23
CA THR A 109 -3.21 -5.37 11.56
C THR A 109 -4.15 -6.33 10.84
N PRO A 110 -4.05 -6.49 9.51
CA PRO A 110 -4.89 -7.45 8.79
C PRO A 110 -4.43 -8.89 9.04
N LYS A 111 -5.40 -9.81 9.10
CA LYS A 111 -5.18 -11.26 9.02
C LYS A 111 -6.04 -11.84 7.91
N TRP A 112 -5.39 -12.41 6.91
CA TRP A 112 -6.04 -13.03 5.76
C TRP A 112 -6.24 -14.53 6.00
N LYS A 113 -7.46 -15.02 5.80
CA LYS A 113 -7.80 -16.45 5.89
C LYS A 113 -8.37 -16.92 4.56
N LYS A 114 -7.77 -17.97 3.98
CA LYS A 114 -8.26 -18.60 2.76
C LYS A 114 -9.60 -19.30 3.01
N THR A 115 -10.54 -19.15 2.08
CA THR A 115 -11.83 -19.85 2.06
C THR A 115 -12.05 -20.50 0.69
N SER A 116 -13.11 -21.30 0.54
CA SER A 116 -13.39 -22.05 -0.70
C SER A 116 -13.65 -21.17 -1.93
N GLY A 117 -13.95 -19.88 -1.75
CA GLY A 117 -14.24 -18.95 -2.85
C GLY A 117 -13.49 -17.63 -2.79
N GLY A 118 -12.50 -17.47 -1.90
CA GLY A 118 -11.77 -16.22 -1.75
C GLY A 118 -11.03 -16.15 -0.43
N ARG A 119 -11.01 -14.96 0.18
CA ARG A 119 -10.35 -14.71 1.46
C ARG A 119 -11.25 -13.86 2.36
N ASN A 120 -11.27 -14.23 3.64
CA ASN A 120 -11.83 -13.40 4.70
C ASN A 120 -10.70 -12.60 5.33
N VAL A 121 -10.89 -11.31 5.50
CA VAL A 121 -9.90 -10.41 6.10
C VAL A 121 -10.44 -9.87 7.41
N ILE A 122 -9.64 -10.00 8.47
CA ILE A 122 -9.97 -9.45 9.78
C ILE A 122 -8.88 -8.45 10.16
N TYR A 123 -9.25 -7.18 10.26
CA TYR A 123 -8.43 -6.11 10.79
C TYR A 123 -8.58 -6.06 12.31
N THR A 124 -7.50 -6.33 13.05
CA THR A 124 -7.53 -6.23 14.52
C THR A 124 -6.97 -4.89 14.96
N ALA A 125 -7.75 -4.12 15.70
CA ALA A 125 -7.36 -2.84 16.25
C ALA A 125 -6.45 -2.99 17.48
N HIS A 126 -5.52 -2.05 17.62
CA HIS A 126 -4.63 -1.92 18.77
C HIS A 126 -4.45 -0.44 19.06
N LYS A 127 -4.45 -0.08 20.34
CA LYS A 127 -4.07 1.26 20.77
C LYS A 127 -2.57 1.44 20.63
N TYR A 128 -2.15 2.57 20.07
CA TYR A 128 -0.76 2.97 20.10
C TYR A 128 -0.51 3.84 21.33
N GLU A 129 0.29 3.35 22.27
CA GLU A 129 0.47 4.01 23.58
C GLU A 129 1.54 5.09 23.60
N ASN A 130 2.55 4.99 22.73
CA ASN A 130 3.61 5.98 22.68
C ASN A 130 3.12 7.27 22.03
N SER A 131 3.66 8.41 22.46
CA SER A 131 3.45 9.67 21.76
C SER A 131 4.21 9.64 20.43
N ILE A 132 3.51 9.94 19.32
CA ILE A 132 4.17 10.39 18.09
C ILE A 132 4.06 11.91 18.10
N ASN A 133 5.19 12.60 17.87
CA ASN A 133 5.16 14.03 17.61
C ASN A 133 4.54 14.28 16.23
N GLY A 134 3.21 14.32 16.19
CA GLY A 134 2.41 14.50 14.99
C GLY A 134 2.16 13.21 14.20
N LYS A 135 1.59 13.38 13.01
CA LYS A 135 1.30 12.26 12.10
C LYS A 135 2.57 11.81 11.39
N LEU A 136 2.64 10.52 11.04
CA LEU A 136 3.73 9.99 10.21
C LEU A 136 3.81 10.79 8.91
N LYS A 137 5.02 11.08 8.43
CA LYS A 137 5.26 11.76 7.16
C LYS A 137 6.11 10.88 6.26
N PHE A 138 5.75 10.86 4.98
CA PHE A 138 6.49 10.16 3.95
C PHE A 138 7.03 11.17 2.94
N TYR A 139 8.22 10.92 2.43
CA TYR A 139 8.87 11.81 1.46
C TYR A 139 8.56 11.36 0.03
N ASP A 140 8.51 12.32 -0.88
CA ASP A 140 8.39 12.06 -2.31
C ASP A 140 9.67 11.41 -2.83
N ASN A 141 9.57 10.18 -3.30
CA ASN A 141 10.69 9.42 -3.85
C ASN A 141 10.64 9.33 -5.39
N THR A 142 9.91 10.22 -6.07
CA THR A 142 9.67 10.13 -7.52
C THR A 142 10.95 10.03 -8.34
N GLU A 143 11.99 10.82 -8.03
CA GLU A 143 13.24 10.83 -8.80
C GLU A 143 14.08 9.56 -8.56
N ASP A 144 14.18 9.10 -7.32
CA ASP A 144 14.83 7.82 -7.00
C ASP A 144 14.09 6.65 -7.65
N PHE A 145 12.76 6.71 -7.68
CA PHE A 145 11.95 5.69 -8.31
C PHE A 145 12.12 5.66 -9.84
N LYS A 146 12.19 6.83 -10.50
CA LYS A 146 12.54 6.93 -11.93
C LYS A 146 13.91 6.31 -12.22
N ASN A 147 14.91 6.63 -11.39
CA ASN A 147 16.27 6.12 -11.55
C ASN A 147 16.30 4.58 -11.49
N ILE A 148 15.67 3.97 -10.47
CA ILE A 148 15.66 2.51 -10.35
C ILE A 148 14.87 1.84 -11.47
N LEU A 149 13.74 2.41 -11.92
CA LEU A 149 12.97 1.89 -13.04
C LEU A 149 13.79 1.83 -14.33
N SER A 150 14.59 2.88 -14.60
CA SER A 150 15.48 2.91 -15.77
C SER A 150 16.59 1.86 -15.68
N LYS A 151 17.23 1.73 -14.51
CA LYS A 151 18.30 0.76 -14.28
C LYS A 151 17.80 -0.68 -14.41
N ILE A 152 16.69 -1.01 -13.75
CA ILE A 152 16.14 -2.37 -13.77
C ILE A 152 15.52 -2.73 -15.13
N ALA A 153 15.01 -1.76 -15.90
CA ALA A 153 14.64 -1.97 -17.30
C ALA A 153 15.83 -2.41 -18.16
N THR A 154 16.98 -1.73 -17.98
CA THR A 154 18.22 -2.06 -18.69
C THR A 154 18.72 -3.45 -18.30
N LEU A 155 18.70 -3.78 -17.00
CA LEU A 155 19.04 -5.12 -16.53
C LEU A 155 18.13 -6.17 -17.16
N ALA A 156 16.81 -5.95 -17.17
CA ALA A 156 15.84 -6.88 -17.75
C ALA A 156 16.16 -7.20 -19.23
N ASP A 157 16.58 -6.22 -20.02
CA ASP A 157 17.05 -6.48 -21.40
C ASP A 157 18.33 -7.32 -21.42
N LYS A 158 19.33 -6.97 -20.59
CA LYS A 158 20.60 -7.72 -20.51
C LYS A 158 20.37 -9.21 -20.22
N ILE A 159 19.37 -9.53 -19.40
CA ILE A 159 19.04 -10.92 -19.03
C ILE A 159 18.00 -11.58 -19.94
N ASN A 160 17.60 -10.95 -21.05
CA ASN A 160 16.61 -11.43 -22.04
C ASN A 160 15.15 -11.49 -21.53
N PHE A 161 14.77 -10.55 -20.66
CA PHE A 161 13.43 -10.40 -20.10
C PHE A 161 12.79 -9.06 -20.51
N SER A 162 12.77 -8.78 -21.81
CA SER A 162 12.27 -7.51 -22.38
C SER A 162 10.82 -7.19 -22.00
N ASN A 163 9.98 -8.20 -21.75
CA ASN A 163 8.61 -8.00 -21.23
C ASN A 163 8.60 -7.26 -19.89
N PHE A 164 9.49 -7.61 -18.95
CA PHE A 164 9.67 -6.86 -17.71
C PHE A 164 10.30 -5.49 -17.96
N GLY A 165 11.28 -5.41 -18.86
CA GLY A 165 11.85 -4.14 -19.30
C GLY A 165 10.77 -3.15 -19.77
N ASN A 166 9.80 -3.62 -20.54
CA ASN A 166 8.67 -2.82 -21.03
C ASN A 166 7.76 -2.35 -19.89
N ILE A 167 7.49 -3.20 -18.89
CA ILE A 167 6.72 -2.82 -17.69
C ILE A 167 7.43 -1.67 -16.96
N PHE A 168 8.74 -1.79 -16.75
CA PHE A 168 9.52 -0.77 -16.04
C PHE A 168 9.60 0.55 -16.81
N ARG A 169 9.83 0.51 -18.13
CA ARG A 169 9.78 1.70 -18.99
C ARG A 169 8.41 2.36 -18.99
N LYS A 170 7.33 1.56 -19.00
CA LYS A 170 5.98 2.11 -18.93
C LYS A 170 5.74 2.87 -17.63
N ALA A 171 6.16 2.32 -16.49
CA ALA A 171 6.09 3.01 -15.19
C ALA A 171 6.90 4.32 -15.21
N PHE A 172 8.13 4.27 -15.75
CA PHE A 172 8.98 5.45 -15.89
C PHE A 172 8.32 6.55 -16.74
N ASN A 173 7.74 6.19 -17.89
CA ASN A 173 7.08 7.13 -18.79
C ASN A 173 5.84 7.79 -18.14
N ILE A 174 5.06 7.04 -17.36
CA ILE A 174 3.92 7.58 -16.59
C ILE A 174 4.39 8.62 -15.57
N LEU A 175 5.50 8.37 -14.86
CA LEU A 175 6.12 9.36 -13.96
C LEU A 175 6.60 10.61 -14.71
N ASN A 176 6.98 10.47 -15.99
CA ASN A 176 7.35 11.58 -16.88
C ASN A 176 6.17 12.20 -17.65
N GLY A 177 4.94 11.84 -17.28
CA GLY A 177 3.75 12.53 -17.76
C GLY A 177 2.97 11.81 -18.85
N GLU A 178 3.39 10.62 -19.27
CA GLU A 178 2.62 9.77 -20.18
C GLU A 178 1.20 9.54 -19.62
N SER A 179 0.21 9.53 -20.51
CA SER A 179 -1.18 9.30 -20.12
C SER A 179 -1.37 7.89 -19.53
N PHE A 180 -2.12 7.86 -18.44
CA PHE A 180 -2.58 6.66 -17.75
C PHE A 180 -4.11 6.69 -17.60
N GLU A 181 -4.82 7.41 -18.49
CA GLU A 181 -6.28 7.57 -18.40
C GLU A 181 -7.08 6.34 -18.83
N ASN A 182 -6.47 5.44 -19.61
CA ASN A 182 -7.09 4.20 -20.06
C ASN A 182 -7.50 3.25 -18.91
N ILE A 183 -7.02 3.48 -17.68
CA ILE A 183 -7.36 2.70 -16.50
C ILE A 183 -8.60 3.22 -15.76
N ARG A 184 -9.19 4.36 -16.20
CA ARG A 184 -10.37 4.98 -15.58
C ARG A 184 -11.58 4.03 -15.50
N ASN A 185 -11.66 3.08 -16.44
CA ASN A 185 -12.72 2.07 -16.51
C ASN A 185 -12.44 0.79 -15.70
N THR A 186 -11.31 0.71 -14.98
CA THR A 186 -11.07 -0.40 -14.05
C THR A 186 -11.72 -0.10 -12.70
N LEU A 187 -12.00 -1.13 -11.90
CA LEU A 187 -12.51 -1.00 -10.52
C LEU A 187 -11.69 0.03 -9.69
N TYR A 188 -10.39 0.14 -9.99
CA TYR A 188 -9.44 1.05 -9.35
C TYR A 188 -9.40 2.47 -9.92
N GLY A 189 -9.85 2.66 -11.16
CA GLY A 189 -9.76 3.94 -11.85
C GLY A 189 -10.54 5.02 -11.10
N GLN A 190 -11.73 4.68 -10.62
CA GLN A 190 -12.62 5.63 -9.94
C GLN A 190 -11.99 6.24 -8.69
N THR A 191 -11.28 5.45 -7.88
CA THR A 191 -10.58 5.95 -6.68
C THR A 191 -9.28 6.67 -7.02
N LEU A 192 -8.55 6.19 -8.03
CA LEU A 192 -7.27 6.77 -8.45
C LEU A 192 -7.40 8.20 -9.03
N PHE A 193 -8.49 8.51 -9.72
CA PHE A 193 -8.72 9.87 -10.26
C PHE A 193 -9.26 10.86 -9.23
N LYS A 194 -9.53 10.43 -7.99
CA LYS A 194 -9.99 11.29 -6.90
C LYS A 194 -8.84 11.93 -6.10
N ILE A 195 -7.58 11.56 -6.40
CA ILE A 195 -6.39 12.09 -5.71
C ILE A 195 -5.58 13.02 -6.63
N PRO A 196 -4.66 13.86 -6.09
CA PRO A 196 -3.83 14.73 -6.92
C PRO A 196 -3.10 13.96 -8.01
N LYS A 197 -3.00 14.56 -9.20
CA LYS A 197 -2.44 13.92 -10.40
C LYS A 197 -1.04 13.35 -10.18
N ILE A 198 -0.22 14.02 -9.37
CA ILE A 198 1.14 13.56 -9.03
C ILE A 198 1.10 12.26 -8.21
N ASN A 199 0.28 12.21 -7.15
CA ASN A 199 0.06 11.02 -6.34
C ASN A 199 -0.52 9.87 -7.18
N ALA A 200 -1.48 10.17 -8.06
CA ALA A 200 -2.10 9.16 -8.92
C ALA A 200 -1.09 8.51 -9.87
N ARG A 201 -0.21 9.30 -10.49
CA ARG A 201 0.88 8.80 -11.33
C ARG A 201 1.85 7.94 -10.54
N LEU A 202 2.26 8.39 -9.37
CA LEU A 202 3.20 7.68 -8.53
C LEU A 202 2.63 6.34 -8.04
N PHE A 203 1.39 6.35 -7.56
CA PHE A 203 0.66 5.15 -7.16
C PHE A 203 0.55 4.15 -8.31
N TYR A 204 0.12 4.61 -9.49
CA TYR A 204 -0.08 3.72 -10.62
C TYR A 204 1.24 3.13 -11.13
N SER A 205 2.30 3.95 -11.19
CA SER A 205 3.64 3.50 -11.55
C SER A 205 4.13 2.43 -10.59
N ALA A 206 3.97 2.64 -9.27
CA ALA A 206 4.31 1.66 -8.24
C ALA A 206 3.48 0.37 -8.37
N LYS A 207 2.20 0.47 -8.73
CA LYS A 207 1.32 -0.67 -8.94
C LYS A 207 1.78 -1.55 -10.10
N ILE A 208 2.06 -0.97 -11.27
CA ILE A 208 2.38 -1.75 -12.47
C ILE A 208 3.80 -2.32 -12.43
N SER A 209 4.75 -1.63 -11.80
CA SER A 209 6.11 -2.13 -11.65
C SER A 209 6.27 -3.14 -10.50
N ASN A 210 5.23 -3.37 -9.69
CA ASN A 210 5.26 -4.35 -8.62
C ASN A 210 4.99 -5.76 -9.16
N VAL A 211 6.06 -6.35 -9.69
CA VAL A 211 6.13 -7.64 -10.38
C VAL A 211 6.57 -8.81 -9.48
N PHE A 212 6.54 -8.61 -8.15
CA PHE A 212 7.07 -9.55 -7.15
C PHE A 212 6.06 -10.62 -6.66
N GLY A 213 4.89 -10.73 -7.27
CA GLY A 213 3.87 -11.68 -6.82
C GLY A 213 3.11 -12.31 -7.98
N GLY A 214 2.69 -13.57 -7.80
CA GLY A 214 2.02 -14.38 -8.81
C GLY A 214 2.95 -15.41 -9.46
N MET A 215 2.42 -16.23 -10.37
CA MET A 215 3.22 -17.09 -11.25
C MET A 215 3.86 -16.24 -12.35
N SER A 216 5.07 -16.63 -12.77
CA SER A 216 5.89 -15.87 -13.72
C SER A 216 6.27 -14.49 -13.19
N SER A 217 6.57 -14.42 -11.89
CA SER A 217 7.03 -13.21 -11.22
C SER A 217 8.47 -12.87 -11.61
N TRP A 218 8.88 -11.63 -11.31
CA TRP A 218 10.28 -11.22 -11.46
C TRP A 218 11.26 -12.07 -10.64
N ASN A 219 10.78 -12.72 -9.57
CA ASN A 219 11.60 -13.56 -8.70
C ASN A 219 11.66 -15.02 -9.17
N ASP A 220 10.99 -15.38 -10.27
CA ASP A 220 10.91 -16.77 -10.72
C ASP A 220 12.11 -17.12 -11.61
N SER A 221 12.01 -16.84 -12.91
CA SER A 221 13.07 -17.15 -13.88
C SER A 221 14.21 -16.12 -13.93
N PRO A 222 13.98 -14.80 -13.77
CA PRO A 222 15.05 -13.80 -13.90
C PRO A 222 16.34 -14.04 -13.07
N PRO A 223 16.29 -14.46 -11.79
CA PRO A 223 17.51 -14.69 -10.99
C PRO A 223 18.47 -15.70 -11.65
N TYR A 224 17.92 -16.79 -12.20
CA TYR A 224 18.71 -17.83 -12.85
C TYR A 224 19.46 -17.32 -14.08
N TYR A 225 18.82 -16.46 -14.88
CA TYR A 225 19.46 -15.88 -16.07
C TYR A 225 20.45 -14.77 -15.71
N ALA A 226 20.21 -14.03 -14.63
CA ALA A 226 21.19 -13.10 -14.08
C ALA A 226 22.46 -13.84 -13.66
N HIS A 227 22.33 -14.93 -12.90
CA HIS A 227 23.45 -15.79 -12.53
C HIS A 227 24.20 -16.33 -13.76
N LYS A 228 23.50 -16.88 -14.76
CA LYS A 228 24.12 -17.37 -16.01
C LYS A 228 24.93 -16.32 -16.76
N LYS A 229 24.62 -15.03 -16.58
CA LYS A 229 25.28 -13.91 -17.24
C LYS A 229 26.29 -13.19 -16.33
N GLY A 230 26.53 -13.68 -15.11
CA GLY A 230 27.42 -13.03 -14.14
C GLY A 230 26.88 -11.71 -13.58
N LEU A 231 25.56 -11.52 -13.60
CA LEU A 231 24.87 -10.29 -13.18
C LEU A 231 24.06 -10.48 -11.88
N GLU A 232 24.32 -11.53 -11.10
CA GLU A 232 23.57 -11.87 -9.89
C GLU A 232 23.58 -10.72 -8.86
N SER A 233 24.75 -10.15 -8.55
CA SER A 233 24.84 -9.05 -7.59
C SER A 233 24.13 -7.78 -8.08
N GLU A 234 24.16 -7.48 -9.39
CA GLU A 234 23.41 -6.36 -9.97
C GLU A 234 21.90 -6.64 -9.87
N TYR A 235 21.48 -7.89 -10.13
CA TYR A 235 20.10 -8.32 -10.01
C TYR A 235 19.56 -8.18 -8.58
N ASP A 236 20.27 -8.72 -7.59
CA ASP A 236 19.82 -8.69 -6.20
C ASP A 236 19.70 -7.24 -5.70
N SER A 237 20.72 -6.42 -5.96
CA SER A 237 20.74 -5.02 -5.53
C SER A 237 19.63 -4.20 -6.19
N LEU A 238 19.44 -4.30 -7.51
CA LEU A 238 18.40 -3.53 -8.20
C LEU A 238 16.99 -4.05 -7.87
N THR A 239 16.84 -5.34 -7.61
CA THR A 239 15.58 -5.96 -7.21
C THR A 239 15.14 -5.49 -5.82
N GLU A 240 16.06 -5.49 -4.84
CA GLU A 240 15.80 -4.98 -3.50
C GLU A 240 15.47 -3.49 -3.50
N GLU A 241 16.25 -2.70 -4.26
CA GLU A 241 16.03 -1.26 -4.38
C GLU A 241 14.67 -0.97 -5.05
N LEU A 242 14.30 -1.70 -6.10
CA LEU A 242 13.00 -1.54 -6.75
C LEU A 242 11.86 -1.81 -5.76
N LEU A 243 11.95 -2.88 -4.97
CA LEU A 243 10.93 -3.19 -3.96
C LEU A 243 10.82 -2.07 -2.92
N THR A 244 11.96 -1.52 -2.49
CA THR A 244 12.03 -0.38 -1.55
C THR A 244 11.35 0.85 -2.13
N GLN A 245 11.72 1.26 -3.35
CA GLN A 245 11.18 2.45 -4.00
C GLN A 245 9.69 2.31 -4.33
N ILE A 246 9.20 1.12 -4.69
CA ILE A 246 7.76 0.87 -4.85
C ILE A 246 7.01 1.10 -3.54
N ARG A 247 7.53 0.62 -2.41
CA ARG A 247 6.86 0.78 -1.11
C ARG A 247 6.88 2.23 -0.64
N LEU A 248 7.99 2.94 -0.83
CA LEU A 248 8.08 4.38 -0.57
C LEU A 248 7.09 5.18 -1.43
N ALA A 249 6.98 4.84 -2.72
CA ALA A 249 6.06 5.46 -3.65
C ALA A 249 4.59 5.26 -3.23
N LEU A 250 4.23 4.06 -2.78
CA LEU A 250 2.89 3.78 -2.23
C LEU A 250 2.64 4.54 -0.94
N LEU A 251 3.61 4.58 -0.02
CA LEU A 251 3.50 5.32 1.23
C LEU A 251 3.26 6.81 0.98
N TYR A 252 4.04 7.45 0.12
CA TYR A 252 3.84 8.86 -0.21
C TYR A 252 2.51 9.09 -0.95
N SER A 253 2.28 8.36 -2.05
CA SER A 253 1.12 8.61 -2.91
C SER A 253 -0.22 8.43 -2.19
N VAL A 254 -0.33 7.46 -1.28
CA VAL A 254 -1.56 7.19 -0.52
C VAL A 254 -1.69 8.10 0.69
N ASN A 255 -0.60 8.38 1.41
CA ASN A 255 -0.66 9.09 2.69
C ASN A 255 -0.59 10.61 2.57
N GLU A 256 0.14 11.14 1.58
CA GLU A 256 0.49 12.57 1.50
C GLU A 256 -0.31 13.29 0.41
N TRP A 257 -1.59 13.54 0.71
CA TRP A 257 -2.49 14.40 -0.06
C TRP A 257 -3.70 14.76 0.77
#